data_AF-A0A3M3AZ25-F1
#
_entry.id   AF-A0A3M3AZ25-F1
#
_cell.length_a   1.000
_cell.length_b   1.000
_cell.length_c   1.000
_cell.angle_alpha   90.00
_cell.angle_beta   90.00
_cell.angle_gamma   90.00
#
_symmetry.space_group_name_H-M   'P 1'
#
loop_
_entity.id
_entity.type
_entity.pdbx_description
1 polymer ?
#
loop_
_entity_poly.entity_id
_entity_poly.type
_entity_poly.pdbx_seq_one_letter_code
_entity_poly.pdbx_strand_id
1 'polypeptide(L)' 'QLGNQNTFHRLRLGIGHPGDASKVSGFVLGRAPRAEQEKLDASIDFALGVLPDIFAGEWNRAMKNLHSQKA' A
#
# COMPACT_ATOMS: atom_id res chain seq x y z
N GLN A 1 14.85 -15.64 -9.87
CA GLN A 1 14.95 -14.43 -10.73
C GLN A 1 13.75 -14.45 -11.67
N LEU A 2 12.96 -13.37 -11.77
CA LEU A 2 11.69 -13.35 -12.53
C LEU A 2 11.86 -13.09 -14.05
N GLY A 3 13.08 -13.01 -14.60
CA GLY A 3 13.29 -12.94 -16.06
C GLY A 3 12.53 -11.82 -16.77
N ASN A 4 12.59 -10.59 -16.25
CA ASN A 4 11.83 -9.43 -16.76
C ASN A 4 10.31 -9.59 -16.77
N GLN A 5 9.75 -10.53 -15.98
CA GLN A 5 8.31 -10.66 -15.79
C GLN A 5 7.83 -9.72 -14.68
N ASN A 6 6.79 -8.93 -14.97
CA ASN A 6 6.19 -7.95 -14.06
C ASN A 6 4.75 -8.30 -13.62
N THR A 7 4.33 -9.54 -13.89
CA THR A 7 2.97 -10.09 -13.71
C THR A 7 2.61 -10.43 -12.27
N PHE A 8 3.49 -10.14 -11.31
CA PHE A 8 3.21 -10.34 -9.88
C PHE A 8 2.24 -9.29 -9.33
N HIS A 9 1.45 -9.68 -8.34
CA HIS A 9 0.54 -8.80 -7.64
C HIS A 9 1.29 -7.88 -6.66
N ARG A 10 0.71 -6.70 -6.40
CA ARG A 10 1.32 -5.65 -5.58
C ARG A 10 0.26 -5.07 -4.63
N LEU A 11 0.57 -5.05 -3.34
CA LEU A 11 -0.13 -4.19 -2.38
C LEU A 11 0.60 -2.84 -2.33
N ARG A 12 -0.13 -1.75 -2.52
CA ARG A 12 0.43 -0.39 -2.56
C ARG A 12 0.05 0.35 -1.30
N LEU A 13 0.97 0.43 -0.33
CA LEU A 13 0.79 1.20 0.90
C LEU A 13 1.19 2.66 0.65
N GLY A 14 0.27 3.59 0.89
CA GLY A 14 0.46 5.01 0.61
C GLY A 14 1.27 5.70 1.70
N ILE A 15 2.39 6.32 1.33
CA ILE A 15 3.23 7.13 2.25
C ILE A 15 3.23 8.63 1.92
N GLY A 16 2.45 9.07 0.94
CA GLY A 16 2.48 10.45 0.43
C GLY A 16 3.65 10.72 -0.53
N HIS A 17 3.86 12.00 -0.85
CA HIS A 17 4.94 12.47 -1.73
C HIS A 17 5.43 13.86 -1.29
N PRO A 18 6.74 14.14 -1.26
CA PRO A 18 7.29 15.39 -0.73
C PRO A 18 7.14 16.61 -1.67
N GLY A 19 6.46 16.43 -2.81
CA GLY A 19 6.20 17.47 -3.82
C GLY A 19 7.33 17.70 -4.84
N ASP A 20 8.57 17.34 -4.51
CA ASP A 20 9.74 17.52 -5.38
C ASP A 20 10.60 16.24 -5.45
N ALA A 21 11.06 15.89 -6.65
CA ALA A 21 11.85 14.67 -6.89
C ALA A 21 13.18 14.65 -6.11
N SER A 22 13.83 15.81 -5.92
CA SER A 22 15.08 15.93 -5.17
C SER A 22 14.94 15.58 -3.69
N LYS A 23 13.72 15.64 -3.14
CA LYS A 23 13.42 15.37 -1.73
C LYS A 23 13.01 13.91 -1.45
N VAL A 24 12.76 13.12 -2.50
CA VAL A 24 12.18 11.76 -2.36
C VAL A 24 13.08 10.83 -1.55
N SER A 25 14.39 10.79 -1.83
CA SER A 25 15.31 9.89 -1.12
C SER A 25 15.35 10.16 0.39
N GLY A 26 15.36 11.43 0.79
CA GLY A 26 15.31 11.80 2.21
C GLY A 26 13.94 11.51 2.85
N PHE A 27 12.86 11.73 2.09
CA PHE A 27 11.49 11.48 2.55
C PHE A 27 11.25 10.00 2.89
N VAL A 28 11.63 9.08 2.00
CA VAL A 28 11.38 7.63 2.19
C VAL A 28 12.28 6.98 3.25
N LEU A 29 13.43 7.59 3.56
CA LEU A 29 14.35 7.13 4.61
C LEU A 29 14.06 7.80 5.96
N GLY A 30 13.25 8.84 5.97
CA GLY A 30 12.85 9.57 7.16
C GLY A 30 11.73 8.89 7.92
N ARG A 31 11.60 9.25 9.21
CA ARG A 31 10.44 8.83 10.01
C ARG A 31 9.27 9.76 9.73
N ALA A 32 8.13 9.17 9.37
CA ALA A 32 6.89 9.91 9.17
C ALA A 32 6.39 10.55 10.48
N PRO A 33 5.73 11.73 10.41
CA PRO A 33 4.97 12.27 11.53
C PRO A 33 3.92 11.27 12.03
N ARG A 34 3.58 11.34 13.33
CA ARG A 34 2.63 10.40 13.96
C ARG A 34 1.29 10.30 13.22
N ALA A 35 0.73 11.43 12.77
CA ALA A 35 -0.54 11.43 12.06
C ALA A 35 -0.49 10.72 10.69
N GLU A 36 0.67 10.71 10.02
CA GLU A 36 0.86 9.93 8.79
C GLU A 36 1.08 8.45 9.10
N GLN A 37 1.79 8.15 10.18
CA GLN A 37 1.95 6.78 10.66
C GLN A 37 0.60 6.13 11.02
N GLU A 38 -0.28 6.84 11.73
CA GLU A 38 -1.63 6.35 12.08
C GLU A 38 -2.48 6.04 10.84
N LYS A 39 -2.38 6.85 9.78
CA LYS A 39 -3.05 6.58 8.50
C LYS A 39 -2.47 5.38 7.78
N LEU A 40 -1.14 5.21 7.84
CA LEU A 40 -0.46 4.04 7.28
C LEU A 40 -0.92 2.77 8.00
N ASP A 41 -0.96 2.77 9.33
CA ASP A 41 -1.41 1.64 10.14
C ASP A 41 -2.87 1.27 9.81
N ALA A 42 -3.77 2.27 9.72
CA ALA A 42 -5.16 2.03 9.28
C ALA A 42 -5.23 1.43 7.86
N SER A 43 -4.37 1.87 6.94
CA SER A 43 -4.32 1.30 5.58
C SER A 43 -3.84 -0.15 5.55
N ILE A 44 -2.94 -0.51 6.47
CA ILE A 44 -2.48 -1.90 6.66
C ILE A 44 -3.64 -2.75 7.20
N ASP A 45 -4.40 -2.25 8.18
CA ASP A 45 -5.56 -2.97 8.73
C ASP A 45 -6.62 -3.24 7.66
N PHE A 46 -6.90 -2.28 6.78
CA PHE A 46 -7.80 -2.50 5.65
C PHE A 46 -7.28 -3.59 4.69
N ALA A 47 -5.96 -3.64 4.45
CA ALA A 47 -5.35 -4.68 3.63
C ALA A 47 -5.42 -6.06 4.30
N LEU A 48 -5.23 -6.13 5.62
CA LEU A 48 -5.41 -7.36 6.40
C LEU A 48 -6.84 -7.89 6.31
N GLY A 49 -7.83 -7.01 6.29
CA GLY A 49 -9.25 -7.37 6.15
C GLY A 49 -9.61 -8.09 4.84
N VAL A 50 -8.82 -7.93 3.77
CA VAL A 50 -9.03 -8.59 2.47
C VAL A 50 -8.11 -9.79 2.23
N LEU A 51 -7.29 -10.19 3.22
CA LEU A 51 -6.43 -11.38 3.10
C LEU A 51 -7.17 -12.67 2.70
N PRO A 52 -8.39 -12.96 3.21
CA PRO A 52 -9.12 -14.16 2.77
C PRO A 52 -9.39 -14.18 1.26
N ASP A 53 -9.73 -13.03 0.68
CA ASP A 53 -9.97 -12.88 -0.75
C ASP A 53 -8.67 -13.06 -1.54
N ILE A 54 -7.57 -12.49 -1.04
CA ILE A 54 -6.23 -12.62 -1.64
C ILE A 54 -5.78 -14.08 -1.67
N PHE A 55 -5.91 -14.81 -0.56
CA PHE A 55 -5.52 -16.23 -0.48
C PHE A 55 -6.42 -17.14 -1.33
N ALA A 56 -7.67 -16.75 -1.54
CA ALA A 56 -8.58 -17.43 -2.46
C ALA A 56 -8.30 -17.10 -3.94
N GLY A 57 -7.41 -16.14 -4.25
CA GLY A 57 -7.16 -15.67 -5.62
C GLY A 57 -8.25 -14.75 -6.17
N GLU A 58 -9.18 -14.31 -5.32
CA GLU A 58 -10.35 -13.48 -5.67
C GLU A 58 -9.98 -11.99 -5.74
N TRP A 59 -9.01 -11.65 -6.60
CA TRP A 59 -8.43 -10.31 -6.68
C TRP A 59 -9.44 -9.21 -6.98
N ASN A 60 -10.44 -9.48 -7.82
CA ASN A 60 -11.49 -8.51 -8.12
C ASN A 60 -12.30 -8.14 -6.87
N ARG A 61 -12.60 -9.13 -6.00
CA ARG A 61 -13.31 -8.92 -4.74
C ARG A 61 -12.41 -8.20 -3.73
N ALA A 62 -11.16 -8.64 -3.59
CA ALA A 62 -10.17 -7.99 -2.74
C ALA A 62 -9.99 -6.51 -3.09
N MET A 63 -9.80 -6.19 -4.38
CA MET A 63 -9.65 -4.82 -4.86
C MET A 63 -10.91 -3.99 -4.63
N LYS A 64 -12.09 -4.52 -4.93
CA LYS A 64 -13.37 -3.81 -4.70
C LYS A 64 -13.53 -3.43 -3.23
N ASN A 65 -13.28 -4.39 -2.34
CA ASN A 65 -13.43 -4.19 -0.90
C ASN A 65 -12.39 -3.20 -0.38
N LEU A 66 -11.11 -3.39 -0.71
CA LEU A 66 -10.01 -2.55 -0.24
C LEU A 66 -10.12 -1.09 -0.75
N HIS A 67 -10.37 -0.89 -2.04
CA HIS A 67 -10.44 0.45 -2.65
C HIS A 67 -11.68 1.25 -2.26
N SER A 68 -12.65 0.63 -1.57
CA SER A 68 -13.82 1.31 -1.03
C SER A 68 -13.62 1.87 0.39
N GLN A 69 -12.53 1.48 1.07
CA GLN A 69 -12.20 1.96 2.41
C GLN A 69 -11.63 3.39 2.40
N LYS A 70 -11.78 4.11 3.50
CA LYS A 70 -11.19 5.44 3.73
C LYS A 70 -10.51 5.47 5.09
N ALA A 71 -9.21 5.79 5.09
CA ALA A 71 -8.40 6.03 6.27
C ALA A 71 -8.51 7.49 6.73
#